data_AF-A0A383WMK7-F1
#
_entry.id   AF-A0A383WMK7-F1
#
_cell.length_a   1.000
_cell.length_b   1.000
_cell.length_c   1.000
_cell.angle_alpha   90.00
_cell.angle_beta   90.00
_cell.angle_gamma   90.00
#
_symmetry.space_group_name_H-M   'P 1'
#
loop_
_entity.id
_entity.type
_entity.pdbx_description
1 polymer ?
#
loop_
_entity_poly.entity_id
_entity_poly.type
_entity_poly.pdbx_seq_one_letter_code
_entity_poly.pdbx_strand_id
1 'polypeptide(L)'
;MLAWLGVRWVVGVARDIARAFKLPETKVVHVKDRAFNDRRYYIGNSKLASLGWKETTAWEEGLKKTIDWYMATKCDEYWQGDLESALKAHPVLLGTNIKPAPGVAAPL
;
A
#
# COMPACT_ATOMS: atom_id res chain seq x y z
N MET A 1 -22.24 -19.03 10.53
CA MET A 1 -21.08 -19.11 9.62
C MET A 1 -20.63 -17.68 9.33
N LEU A 2 -19.75 -17.12 10.16
CA LEU A 2 -19.34 -15.72 10.09
C LEU A 2 -18.30 -15.55 8.99
N ALA A 3 -18.64 -14.73 8.01
CA ALA A 3 -17.81 -14.35 6.88
C ALA A 3 -16.46 -13.74 7.34
N TRP A 4 -15.37 -14.48 7.12
CA TRP A 4 -14.00 -13.94 7.11
C TRP A 4 -13.70 -13.18 5.80
N LEU A 5 -14.65 -12.39 5.29
CA LEU A 5 -14.63 -11.87 3.91
C LEU A 5 -13.69 -10.67 3.68
N GLY A 6 -12.95 -10.18 4.69
CA GLY A 6 -12.16 -8.94 4.55
C GLY A 6 -10.67 -9.02 4.89
N VAL A 7 -10.16 -10.17 5.36
CA VAL A 7 -8.74 -10.25 5.77
C VAL A 7 -7.86 -10.48 4.54
N ARG A 8 -6.85 -9.64 4.35
CA ARG A 8 -5.83 -9.78 3.30
C ARG A 8 -4.44 -9.74 3.91
N TRP A 9 -3.53 -10.50 3.31
CA TRP A 9 -2.10 -10.50 3.64
C TRP A 9 -1.34 -9.67 2.61
N VAL A 10 -0.18 -9.12 2.96
CA VAL A 10 0.67 -8.35 2.02
C VAL A 10 0.94 -9.15 0.73
N VAL A 11 1.31 -10.43 0.87
CA VAL A 11 1.53 -11.33 -0.28
C VAL A 11 0.24 -11.58 -1.06
N GLY A 12 -0.93 -11.61 -0.39
CA GLY A 12 -2.22 -11.74 -1.05
C GLY A 12 -2.55 -10.54 -1.94
N VAL A 13 -2.29 -9.32 -1.43
CA VAL A 13 -2.45 -8.07 -2.19
C VAL A 13 -1.50 -8.03 -3.39
N ALA A 14 -0.24 -8.41 -3.21
CA ALA A 14 0.73 -8.46 -4.31
C ALA A 14 0.28 -9.41 -5.44
N ARG A 15 -0.27 -10.57 -5.07
CA ARG A 15 -0.85 -11.53 -6.03
C ARG A 15 -2.12 -11.01 -6.71
N ASP A 16 -2.99 -10.32 -5.98
CA ASP A 16 -4.18 -9.68 -6.57
C ASP A 16 -3.77 -8.67 -7.66
N ILE A 17 -2.75 -7.85 -7.39
CA ILE A 17 -2.19 -6.91 -8.37
C ILE A 17 -1.56 -7.66 -9.56
N ALA A 18 -0.71 -8.67 -9.31
CA ALA A 18 -0.09 -9.46 -10.37
C ALA A 18 -1.13 -10.09 -11.31
N ARG A 19 -2.22 -10.63 -10.75
CA ARG A 19 -3.35 -11.17 -11.54
C ARG A 19 -4.04 -10.12 -12.39
N ALA A 20 -4.27 -8.91 -11.86
CA ALA A 20 -4.88 -7.82 -12.62
C ALA A 20 -4.08 -7.47 -13.89
N PHE A 21 -2.75 -7.60 -13.83
CA PHE A 21 -1.84 -7.40 -14.96
C PHE A 21 -1.48 -8.69 -15.72
N LYS A 22 -2.11 -9.82 -15.40
CA LYS A 22 -1.83 -11.15 -16.01
C LYS A 22 -0.35 -11.55 -15.91
N LEU A 23 0.31 -11.16 -14.82
CA LEU A 23 1.70 -11.49 -14.55
C LEU A 23 1.82 -12.87 -13.89
N PRO A 24 2.92 -13.61 -14.14
CA PRO A 24 3.17 -14.88 -13.48
C PRO A 24 3.52 -14.67 -12.00
N GLU A 25 3.27 -15.68 -11.15
CA GLU A 25 3.59 -15.67 -9.71
C GLU A 25 5.08 -15.40 -9.44
N THR A 26 5.97 -15.69 -10.39
CA THR A 26 7.40 -15.40 -10.29
C THR A 26 7.73 -13.90 -10.18
N LYS A 27 6.77 -13.01 -10.50
CA LYS A 27 6.91 -11.57 -10.29
C LYS A 27 6.66 -11.13 -8.84
N VAL A 28 6.15 -12.00 -7.98
CA VAL A 28 6.01 -11.72 -6.54
C VAL A 28 7.29 -12.18 -5.83
N VAL A 29 8.21 -11.24 -5.61
CA VAL A 29 9.53 -11.51 -5.02
C VAL A 29 9.52 -11.18 -3.53
N HIS A 30 10.05 -12.09 -2.71
CA HIS A 30 10.22 -11.86 -1.28
C HIS A 30 11.54 -11.12 -1.04
N VAL A 31 11.47 -10.09 -0.20
CA VAL A 31 12.63 -9.29 0.21
C VAL A 31 12.87 -9.46 1.71
N LYS A 32 14.00 -8.97 2.21
CA LYS A 32 14.28 -8.95 3.64
C LYS A 32 13.17 -8.21 4.37
N ASP A 33 12.65 -8.78 5.46
CA ASP A 33 11.62 -8.13 6.27
C ASP A 33 12.16 -6.88 6.98
N ARG A 34 11.26 -5.97 7.37
CA ARG A 34 11.65 -4.78 8.15
C ARG A 34 12.04 -5.23 9.56
N ALA A 35 12.97 -4.51 10.19
CA ALA A 35 13.52 -4.88 11.51
C ALA A 35 12.44 -5.09 12.59
N PHE A 36 11.28 -4.43 12.46
CA PHE A 36 10.15 -4.61 13.34
C PHE A 36 8.83 -4.53 12.56
N ASN A 37 8.19 -5.63 12.18
CA ASN A 37 6.90 -5.61 11.46
C ASN A 37 5.72 -6.02 12.37
N ASP A 38 4.64 -5.23 12.35
CA ASP A 38 3.42 -5.62 13.05
C ASP A 38 2.73 -6.75 12.29
N ARG A 39 2.32 -7.80 13.01
CA ARG A 39 1.82 -9.03 12.36
C ARG A 39 0.43 -8.89 11.77
N ARG A 40 -0.47 -8.21 12.48
CA ARG A 40 -1.88 -8.09 12.11
C ARG A 40 -2.53 -6.90 12.79
N TYR A 41 -3.19 -6.07 11.98
CA TYR A 41 -4.15 -5.09 12.47
C TYR A 41 -5.56 -5.65 12.31
N TYR A 42 -6.40 -5.41 13.32
CA TYR A 42 -7.80 -5.80 13.32
C TYR A 42 -8.66 -4.62 13.73
N ILE A 43 -9.71 -4.35 12.96
CA ILE A 43 -10.72 -3.35 13.26
C ILE A 43 -12.07 -4.05 13.25
N GLY A 44 -12.81 -3.92 14.34
CA GLY A 44 -14.22 -4.28 14.40
C GLY A 44 -15.09 -3.08 14.03
N ASN A 45 -16.10 -3.29 13.18
CA ASN A 45 -16.97 -2.22 12.69
C ASN A 45 -18.39 -2.24 13.27
N SER A 46 -18.67 -3.07 14.28
CA SER A 46 -20.03 -3.29 14.82
C SER A 46 -20.70 -2.00 15.32
N LYS A 47 -19.95 -1.10 15.96
CA LYS A 47 -20.46 0.21 16.40
C LYS A 47 -20.86 1.10 15.22
N LEU A 48 -20.07 1.13 14.15
CA LEU A 48 -20.43 1.88 12.94
C LEU A 48 -21.64 1.26 12.25
N ALA A 49 -21.69 -0.08 12.16
CA ALA A 49 -22.84 -0.79 11.62
C ALA A 49 -24.13 -0.49 12.38
N SER A 50 -24.08 -0.33 13.71
CA SER A 50 -25.25 0.08 14.51
C SER A 50 -25.73 1.52 14.22
N LEU A 51 -24.88 2.36 13.61
CA LEU A 51 -25.23 3.69 13.13
C LEU A 51 -25.72 3.68 11.68
N GLY A 52 -25.94 2.50 11.09
CA GLY A 52 -26.39 2.33 9.70
C GLY A 52 -25.27 2.43 8.66
N TRP A 53 -24.01 2.56 9.08
CA TRP A 53 -22.87 2.52 8.16
C TRP A 53 -22.71 1.12 7.58
N LYS A 54 -22.42 1.06 6.27
CA LYS A 54 -22.05 -0.16 5.56
C LYS A 54 -20.93 0.13 4.59
N GLU A 55 -20.06 -0.84 4.39
CA GLU A 55 -19.09 -0.80 3.29
C GLU A 55 -19.85 -0.74 1.95
N THR A 56 -19.45 0.17 1.08
CA THR A 56 -20.10 0.41 -0.23
C THR A 56 -19.20 0.06 -1.41
N THR A 57 -17.96 -0.34 -1.17
CA THR A 57 -16.99 -0.68 -2.21
C THR A 57 -16.33 -1.98 -1.82
N ALA A 58 -16.56 -3.02 -2.63
CA ALA A 58 -15.88 -4.30 -2.43
C ALA A 58 -14.38 -4.18 -2.76
N TRP A 59 -13.56 -5.08 -2.21
CA TRP A 59 -12.12 -5.10 -2.47
C TRP A 59 -11.78 -5.11 -3.96
N GLU A 60 -12.42 -5.99 -4.73
CA GLU A 60 -12.15 -6.16 -6.16
C GLU A 60 -12.47 -4.88 -6.94
N GLU A 61 -13.55 -4.20 -6.58
CA GLU A 61 -13.93 -2.91 -7.17
C GLU A 61 -12.95 -1.80 -6.78
N GLY A 62 -12.60 -1.72 -5.48
CA GLY A 62 -11.66 -0.74 -4.96
C GLY A 62 -10.28 -0.88 -5.60
N LEU A 63 -9.74 -2.10 -5.64
CA LEU A 63 -8.45 -2.40 -6.27
C LEU A 63 -8.46 -2.04 -7.75
N LYS A 64 -9.53 -2.37 -8.49
CA LYS A 64 -9.67 -1.99 -9.90
C LYS A 64 -9.63 -0.47 -10.07
N LYS A 65 -10.43 0.28 -9.29
CA LYS A 65 -10.45 1.74 -9.34
C LYS A 65 -9.08 2.34 -9.03
N THR A 66 -8.36 1.78 -8.05
CA THR A 66 -6.99 2.21 -7.72
C THR A 66 -6.05 1.96 -8.89
N ILE A 67 -6.04 0.77 -9.48
CA ILE A 67 -5.20 0.45 -10.64
C ILE A 67 -5.53 1.38 -11.81
N ASP A 68 -6.81 1.54 -12.15
CA ASP A 68 -7.25 2.44 -13.22
C ASP A 68 -6.76 3.87 -12.99
N TRP A 69 -6.85 4.36 -11.75
CA TRP A 69 -6.36 5.69 -11.38
C TRP A 69 -4.85 5.83 -11.58
N TYR A 70 -4.06 4.84 -11.14
CA TYR A 70 -2.59 4.84 -11.36
C TYR A 70 -2.23 4.79 -12.84
N MET A 71 -3.00 4.06 -13.67
CA MET A 71 -2.75 3.96 -15.11
C MET A 71 -3.17 5.22 -15.88
N ALA A 72 -4.17 5.96 -15.41
CA ALA A 72 -4.63 7.20 -16.02
C ALA A 72 -3.86 8.44 -15.53
N THR A 73 -3.24 8.37 -14.35
CA THR A 73 -2.48 9.48 -13.77
C THR A 73 -1.11 9.60 -14.43
N LYS A 74 -0.75 10.81 -14.86
CA LYS A 74 0.60 11.12 -15.30
C LYS A 74 1.55 11.09 -14.10
N CYS A 75 2.22 9.95 -13.96
CA CYS A 75 3.02 9.61 -12.78
C CYS A 75 4.15 10.60 -12.54
N ASP A 76 4.76 11.13 -13.61
CA ASP A 76 5.81 12.14 -13.61
C ASP A 76 5.34 13.53 -13.16
N GLU A 77 4.11 13.92 -13.50
CA GLU A 77 3.52 15.18 -13.05
C GLU A 77 3.05 15.10 -11.59
N TYR A 78 2.45 13.98 -11.20
CA TYR A 78 1.87 13.81 -9.86
C TYR A 78 2.92 13.42 -8.81
N TRP A 79 3.80 12.47 -9.13
CA TRP A 79 4.83 11.96 -8.23
C TRP A 79 6.20 12.49 -8.65
N GLN A 80 6.54 13.68 -8.19
CA GLN A 80 7.83 14.30 -8.45
C GLN A 80 8.95 13.66 -7.60
N GLY A 81 10.08 13.33 -8.21
CA GLY A 81 11.29 12.83 -7.52
C GLY A 81 11.79 11.46 -8.00
N ASP A 82 12.70 10.86 -7.23
CA ASP A 82 13.28 9.54 -7.53
C ASP A 82 12.33 8.41 -7.09
N LEU A 83 11.50 7.94 -8.01
CA LEU A 83 10.58 6.82 -7.79
C LEU A 83 11.30 5.46 -7.70
N GLU A 84 12.48 5.31 -8.29
CA GLU A 84 13.25 4.06 -8.24
C GLU A 84 13.70 3.76 -6.79
N SER A 85 13.91 4.80 -5.98
CA SER A 85 14.17 4.63 -4.55
C SER A 85 13.04 3.89 -3.81
N ALA A 86 11.78 4.09 -4.21
CA ALA A 86 10.63 3.45 -3.59
C ALA A 86 10.52 1.96 -3.93
N LEU A 87 11.19 1.50 -5.00
CA LEU A 87 11.26 0.09 -5.38
C LEU A 87 12.31 -0.70 -4.58
N LYS A 88 13.22 -0.01 -3.89
CA LYS A 88 14.24 -0.64 -3.05
C LYS A 88 13.63 -1.02 -1.70
N ALA A 89 13.79 -2.27 -1.28
CA ALA A 89 13.34 -2.70 0.04
C ALA A 89 14.14 -1.98 1.13
N HIS A 90 13.45 -1.30 2.04
CA HIS A 90 14.03 -0.49 3.13
C HIS A 90 15.10 0.48 2.62
N PRO A 91 14.73 1.45 1.75
CA PRO A 91 15.71 2.38 1.21
C PRO A 91 16.28 3.22 2.34
N VAL A 92 17.58 3.10 2.59
CA VAL A 92 18.29 3.99 3.50
C VAL A 92 18.55 5.27 2.72
N LEU A 93 17.95 6.38 3.15
CA LEU A 93 18.25 7.71 2.62
C LEU A 93 19.67 8.09 3.05
N LEU A 94 20.66 7.64 2.29
CA LEU A 94 22.05 8.05 2.47
C LEU A 94 22.26 9.39 1.73
N GLY A 95 22.39 10.48 2.48
CA GLY A 95 23.00 11.72 1.97
C GLY A 95 22.17 12.60 1.05
N THR A 96 20.84 12.61 1.15
CA THR A 96 20.05 13.68 0.51
C THR A 96 20.11 14.95 1.36
N ASN A 97 20.60 16.05 0.77
CA ASN A 97 20.37 17.42 1.23
C ASN A 97 18.86 17.74 1.14
N ILE A 98 18.03 17.04 1.92
CA ILE A 98 16.64 17.43 2.13
C ILE A 98 16.70 18.62 3.05
N LYS A 99 16.51 19.84 2.49
CA LYS A 99 16.21 20.98 3.34
C LYS A 99 14.97 20.61 4.14
N PRO A 100 15.02 20.66 5.49
CA PRO A 100 13.83 20.39 6.28
C PRO A 100 12.74 21.38 5.86
N ALA A 101 11.48 20.94 5.93
CA ALA A 101 10.36 21.86 5.84
C ALA A 101 10.59 23.01 6.83
N PRO A 102 10.24 24.28 6.49
CA PRO A 102 10.47 25.41 7.37
C PRO A 102 9.92 25.12 8.77
N GLY A 103 10.81 25.08 9.78
CA GLY A 103 10.44 24.84 11.18
C GLY A 103 10.69 23.43 11.73
N VAL A 104 11.26 22.48 10.97
CA VAL A 104 11.64 21.16 11.48
C VAL A 104 13.15 21.12 11.73
N ALA A 105 13.57 20.92 12.99
CA ALA A 105 14.97 20.75 13.34
C ALA A 105 15.52 19.43 12.77
N ALA A 106 16.75 19.46 12.26
CA ALA A 106 17.45 18.25 11.81
C ALA A 106 17.69 17.31 13.02
N PRO A 107 17.55 15.98 12.84
CA PRO A 107 17.86 15.04 13.92
C PRO A 107 19.36 15.08 14.26
N LEU A 108 19.67 14.86 15.54
CA LEU A 108 21.02 14.76 16.10
C LEU A 108 21.83 13.62 15.47
#